data_AF-S4V056-F1
#
_entry.id   AF-S4V056-F1
#
_cell.length_a   1.000
_cell.length_b   1.000
_cell.length_c   1.000
_cell.angle_alpha   90.00
_cell.angle_beta   90.00
_cell.angle_gamma   90.00
#
_symmetry.space_group_name_H-M   'P 1'
#
loop_
_entity.id
_entity.type
_entity.pdbx_description
1 polymer ?
#
loop_
_entity_poly.entity_id
_entity_poly.type
_entity_poly.pdbx_seq_one_letter_code
_entity_poly.pdbx_strand_id
1 'polypeptide(L)'
;MTTLQLSAALLIAPLFAITLIGLAVHRTHLLSALLCLECSMLIIFLGMTLHTQSLSPRMLPLVVLTLSACDAGLGLSLMVATARTQNSDNLKTLNLIKW
;
A
#
# COMPACT_ATOMS: atom_id res chain seq x y z
N MET A 1 1.04 -13.14 -27.85
CA MET A 1 1.83 -12.71 -26.67
C MET A 1 1.61 -11.22 -26.39
N THR A 2 1.83 -10.33 -27.35
CA THR A 2 1.56 -8.88 -27.20
C THR A 2 0.10 -8.54 -26.90
N THR A 3 -0.87 -9.25 -27.50
CA THR A 3 -2.31 -9.05 -27.24
C THR A 3 -2.74 -9.43 -25.82
N LEU A 4 -2.13 -10.46 -25.23
CA LEU A 4 -2.41 -10.93 -23.87
C LEU A 4 -1.76 -10.00 -22.83
N GLN A 5 -0.59 -9.45 -23.14
CA GLN A 5 0.06 -8.44 -22.31
C GLN A 5 -0.72 -7.11 -22.29
N LEU A 6 -1.29 -6.73 -23.44
CA LEU A 6 -2.15 -5.54 -23.55
C LEU A 6 -3.47 -5.72 -22.77
N SER A 7 -4.12 -6.89 -22.87
CA SER A 7 -5.36 -7.15 -22.12
C SER A 7 -5.12 -7.21 -20.61
N ALA A 8 -4.00 -7.79 -20.16
CA ALA A 8 -3.61 -7.79 -18.75
C ALA A 8 -3.32 -6.37 -18.23
N ALA A 9 -2.61 -5.54 -18.99
CA ALA A 9 -2.35 -4.14 -18.63
C ALA A 9 -3.64 -3.33 -18.47
N LEU A 10 -4.63 -3.60 -19.33
CA LEU A 10 -5.93 -2.92 -19.28
C LEU A 10 -6.76 -3.31 -18.05
N LEU A 11 -6.59 -4.52 -17.51
CA LEU A 11 -7.21 -4.96 -16.26
C LEU A 11 -6.53 -4.37 -15.02
N ILE A 12 -5.22 -4.16 -15.05
CA ILE A 12 -4.45 -3.67 -13.89
C ILE A 12 -4.85 -2.24 -13.50
N ALA A 13 -5.11 -1.37 -14.47
CA ALA A 13 -5.49 0.03 -14.23
C ALA A 13 -6.79 0.21 -13.39
N PRO A 14 -7.93 -0.43 -13.72
CA PRO A 14 -9.13 -0.34 -12.91
C PRO A 14 -8.99 -1.02 -11.55
N LEU A 15 -8.24 -2.12 -11.44
CA LEU A 15 -7.96 -2.75 -10.14
C LEU A 15 -7.21 -1.79 -9.21
N PHE A 16 -6.19 -1.10 -9.74
CA PHE A 16 -5.46 -0.09 -8.98
C PHE A 16 -6.36 1.07 -8.54
N ALA A 17 -7.23 1.57 -9.43
CA ALA A 17 -8.20 2.61 -9.10
C ALA A 17 -9.16 2.17 -7.98
N ILE A 18 -9.71 0.96 -8.05
CA ILE A 18 -10.60 0.41 -7.01
C ILE A 18 -9.90 0.33 -5.66
N THR A 19 -8.63 -0.09 -5.62
CA THR A 19 -7.85 -0.09 -4.37
C THR A 19 -7.62 1.32 -3.82
N LEU A 20 -7.30 2.31 -4.66
CA LEU A 20 -7.16 3.71 -4.21
C LEU A 20 -8.48 4.28 -3.66
N ILE A 21 -9.60 3.94 -4.28
CA ILE A 21 -10.93 4.34 -3.81
C ILE A 21 -11.24 3.67 -2.47
N GLY A 22 -10.89 2.38 -2.31
CA GLY A 22 -11.01 1.66 -1.04
C GLY A 22 -10.20 2.31 0.09
N LEU A 23 -8.98 2.75 -0.20
CA LEU A 23 -8.12 3.49 0.73
C LEU A 23 -8.75 4.84 1.14
N ALA A 24 -9.39 5.54 0.21
CA ALA A 24 -10.00 6.84 0.49
C ALA A 24 -11.24 6.76 1.41
N VAL A 25 -12.02 5.68 1.30
CA VAL A 25 -13.31 5.49 2.01
C VAL A 25 -13.13 4.96 3.43
N HIS A 26 -12.17 4.06 3.67
CA HIS A 26 -11.99 3.40 4.98
C HIS A 26 -11.10 4.21 5.94
N ARG A 27 -11.61 5.37 6.40
CA ARG A 27 -10.88 6.33 7.25
C ARG A 27 -10.74 5.93 8.73
N THR A 28 -11.54 4.98 9.22
CA THR A 28 -11.62 4.68 10.66
C THR A 28 -10.76 3.50 11.10
N HIS A 29 -10.48 2.53 10.22
CA HIS A 29 -9.68 1.35 10.55
C HIS A 29 -8.33 1.42 9.83
N LEU A 30 -7.28 1.81 10.55
CA LEU A 30 -5.94 1.92 9.97
C LEU A 30 -5.42 0.58 9.41
N LEU A 31 -5.87 -0.55 9.98
CA LEU A 31 -5.59 -1.90 9.47
C LEU A 31 -6.12 -2.14 8.05
N SER A 32 -7.33 -1.68 7.73
CA SER A 32 -7.88 -1.84 6.38
C SER A 32 -7.18 -0.94 5.36
N ALA A 33 -6.70 0.24 5.79
CA ALA A 33 -5.88 1.10 4.95
C ALA A 33 -4.54 0.42 4.60
N LEU A 34 -3.94 -0.27 5.57
CA LEU A 34 -2.71 -1.04 5.40
C LEU A 34 -2.88 -2.24 4.46
N LEU A 35 -3.98 -2.99 4.60
CA LEU A 35 -4.31 -4.10 3.70
C LEU A 35 -4.56 -3.59 2.25
N CYS A 36 -5.18 -2.40 2.12
CA CYS A 36 -5.41 -1.80 0.83
C CYS A 36 -4.10 -1.33 0.17
N LEU A 37 -3.15 -0.82 0.95
CA LEU A 37 -1.79 -0.52 0.51
C LEU A 37 -1.06 -1.78 0.02
N GLU A 38 -1.17 -2.90 0.74
CA GLU A 38 -0.59 -4.17 0.33
C GLU A 38 -1.16 -4.65 -1.03
N CYS A 39 -2.48 -4.59 -1.21
CA CYS A 39 -3.12 -4.88 -2.49
C CYS A 39 -2.62 -3.98 -3.62
N SER A 40 -2.46 -2.66 -3.37
CA SER A 40 -1.97 -1.72 -4.39
C SER A 40 -0.54 -2.07 -4.86
N MET A 41 0.30 -2.55 -3.95
CA MET A 41 1.70 -2.92 -4.23
C MET A 41 1.81 -4.22 -5.01
N LEU A 42 0.94 -5.20 -4.73
CA LEU A 42 0.83 -6.41 -5.55
C LEU A 42 0.35 -6.14 -6.97
N ILE A 43 -0.59 -5.21 -7.16
CA ILE A 43 -1.08 -4.81 -8.49
C ILE A 43 0.06 -4.17 -9.31
N ILE A 44 0.86 -3.31 -8.68
CA ILE A 44 2.05 -2.69 -9.32
C ILE A 44 3.11 -3.75 -9.65
N PHE A 45 3.37 -4.70 -8.75
CA PHE A 45 4.29 -5.82 -8.99
C PHE A 45 3.86 -6.66 -10.19
N LEU A 46 2.57 -6.98 -10.31
CA LEU A 46 2.03 -7.72 -11.45
C LEU A 46 2.21 -6.95 -12.77
N GLY A 47 1.99 -5.63 -12.77
CA GLY A 47 2.25 -4.78 -13.94
C GLY A 47 3.72 -4.77 -14.38
N MET A 48 4.65 -4.67 -13.42
CA MET A 48 6.08 -4.66 -13.69
C MET A 48 6.61 -6.01 -14.19
N THR A 49 6.12 -7.12 -13.64
CA THR A 49 6.52 -8.47 -14.09
C THR A 49 6.04 -8.77 -15.52
N LEU A 50 4.89 -8.24 -15.93
CA LEU A 50 4.41 -8.32 -17.32
C LEU A 50 5.27 -7.50 -18.28
N HIS A 51 5.69 -6.29 -17.88
CA HIS A 51 6.51 -5.42 -18.73
C HIS A 51 7.97 -5.92 -18.88
N THR A 52 8.50 -6.58 -17.85
CA THR A 52 9.91 -7.04 -17.81
C THR A 52 10.17 -8.35 -18.54
N GLN A 53 9.16 -8.95 -19.20
CA GLN A 53 9.36 -10.17 -19.99
C GLN A 53 10.34 -9.99 -21.16
N SER A 54 10.49 -8.78 -21.69
CA SER A 54 11.18 -8.56 -22.97
C SER A 54 12.64 -8.10 -22.90
N LEU A 55 13.15 -7.38 -21.88
CA LEU A 55 14.56 -6.90 -21.93
C LEU A 55 15.26 -6.40 -20.64
N SER A 56 14.71 -6.56 -19.43
CA SER A 56 15.24 -5.87 -18.22
C SER A 56 15.47 -6.79 -17.01
N PRO A 57 16.29 -6.39 -16.01
CA PRO A 57 16.63 -7.25 -14.88
C PRO A 57 15.39 -7.56 -14.03
N ARG A 58 15.06 -8.86 -13.94
CA ARG A 58 13.99 -9.43 -13.09
C ARG A 58 14.11 -9.10 -11.60
N MET A 59 15.21 -8.46 -11.19
CA MET A 59 15.41 -7.99 -9.82
C MET A 59 14.61 -6.72 -9.51
N LEU A 60 14.26 -5.88 -10.49
CA LEU A 60 13.52 -4.63 -10.26
C LEU A 60 12.18 -4.82 -9.54
N PRO A 61 11.28 -5.73 -10.00
CA PRO A 61 10.02 -6.00 -9.30
C PRO A 61 10.22 -6.55 -7.88
N LEU A 62 11.26 -7.37 -7.66
CA LEU A 62 11.59 -7.93 -6.34
C LEU A 62 12.07 -6.85 -5.37
N VAL A 63 12.94 -5.95 -5.81
CA VAL A 63 13.43 -4.84 -4.98
C VAL A 63 12.27 -3.94 -4.55
N VAL A 64 11.37 -3.59 -5.49
CA VAL A 64 10.18 -2.78 -5.18
C VAL A 64 9.27 -3.49 -4.17
N LEU A 65 9.07 -4.81 -4.30
CA LEU A 65 8.28 -5.60 -3.35
C LEU A 65 8.87 -5.55 -1.94
N THR A 66 10.19 -5.71 -1.80
CA THR A 66 10.87 -5.70 -0.49
C THR A 66 10.86 -4.33 0.18
N LEU A 67 11.03 -3.25 -0.60
CA LEU A 67 10.94 -1.89 -0.07
C LEU A 67 9.51 -1.57 0.41
N SER A 68 8.51 -2.00 -0.35
CA SER A 68 7.10 -1.86 0.06
C SER A 68 6.79 -2.63 1.34
N ALA A 69 7.29 -3.85 1.51
CA ALA A 69 7.10 -4.63 2.73
C ALA A 69 7.71 -3.96 3.96
N CYS A 70 8.87 -3.29 3.80
CA CYS A 70 9.49 -2.50 4.86
C CYS A 70 8.62 -1.30 5.26
N ASP A 71 8.09 -0.57 4.28
CA ASP A 71 7.25 0.61 4.51
C ASP A 71 5.91 0.24 5.19
N ALA A 72 5.33 -0.90 4.80
CA ALA A 72 4.16 -1.46 5.48
C ALA A 72 4.48 -1.86 6.94
N GLY A 73 5.65 -2.46 7.19
CA GLY A 73 6.12 -2.78 8.54
C GLY A 73 6.32 -1.54 9.42
N LEU A 74 6.88 -0.47 8.85
CA LEU A 74 6.98 0.83 9.51
C LEU A 74 5.58 1.40 9.83
N GLY A 75 4.64 1.34 8.89
CA GLY A 75 3.25 1.74 9.11
C GLY A 75 2.54 0.97 10.23
N LEU A 76 2.73 -0.35 10.31
CA LEU A 76 2.24 -1.19 11.40
C LEU A 76 2.85 -0.79 12.75
N SER A 77 4.17 -0.56 12.79
CA SER A 77 4.86 -0.17 14.02
C SER A 77 4.35 1.17 14.56
N LEU A 78 4.10 2.14 13.66
CA LEU A 78 3.53 3.44 14.00
C LEU A 78 2.09 3.30 14.53
N MET A 79 1.27 2.44 13.91
CA MET A 79 -0.08 2.16 14.40
C MET A 79 -0.08 1.57 15.82
N VAL A 80 0.83 0.65 16.12
CA VAL A 80 0.95 0.07 17.46
C VAL A 80 1.40 1.14 18.46
N ALA A 81 2.31 2.02 18.07
CA ALA A 81 2.74 3.14 18.91
C ALA A 81 1.59 4.12 19.18
N THR A 82 0.81 4.52 18.17
CA THR A 82 -0.34 5.41 18.33
C THR A 82 -1.47 4.75 19.13
N ALA A 83 -1.71 3.46 18.97
CA ALA A 83 -2.68 2.72 19.78
C ALA A 83 -2.27 2.69 21.28
N ARG A 84 -0.97 2.56 21.58
CA ARG A 84 -0.47 2.59 22.97
C ARG A 84 -0.53 3.99 23.59
N THR A 85 -0.22 5.05 22.84
CA THR A 85 -0.31 6.44 23.34
C THR A 85 -1.75 6.93 23.43
N GLN A 86 -2.65 6.50 22.54
CA GLN A 86 -4.09 6.78 22.65
C GLN A 86 -4.77 6.02 23.80
N ASN A 87 -4.19 4.92 24.28
CA ASN A 87 -4.68 4.21 25.48
C ASN A 87 -4.08 4.75 26.79
N SER A 88 -2.88 5.35 26.76
CA SER A 88 -2.21 5.90 27.94
C SER A 88 -2.50 7.39 28.19
N ASP A 89 -2.61 8.21 27.13
CA ASP A 89 -2.46 9.68 27.25
C ASP A 89 -3.65 10.49 26.67
N ASN A 90 -4.76 9.83 26.34
CA ASN A 90 -5.86 10.42 25.58
C ASN A 90 -6.92 11.13 26.44
N LEU A 91 -6.52 11.98 27.38
CA LEU A 91 -7.40 13.05 27.87
C LEU A 91 -6.69 14.37 28.22
N LYS A 92 -5.36 14.41 28.38
CA LYS A 92 -4.66 15.65 28.80
C LYS A 92 -3.76 16.27 27.73
N THR A 93 -3.17 15.50 26.82
CA THR A 93 -2.15 16.06 25.90
C THR A 93 -2.74 16.66 24.63
N LEU A 94 -3.90 16.19 24.15
CA LEU A 94 -4.61 16.80 23.01
C LEU A 94 -5.24 18.16 23.35
N ASN A 95 -5.39 18.50 24.63
CA ASN A 95 -5.84 19.84 25.05
C ASN A 95 -4.67 20.85 25.12
N LEU A 96 -3.41 20.38 25.12
CA LEU A 96 -2.22 21.25 25.21
C LEU A 96 -1.81 21.85 23.86
N ILE A 97 -2.41 21.43 22.75
CA ILE A 97 -2.19 21.99 21.40
C ILE A 97 -3.30 22.99 21.02
N LYS A 98 -4.04 23.50 22.02
CA LYS A 98 -4.75 24.76 21.91
C LYS A 98 -3.83 25.89 22.34
N TRP A 99 -2.98 26.33 21.41
CA TRP A 99 -2.53 27.71 21.29
C TRP A 99 -2.45 28.04 19.80
#